data_AF-A0A8J3E9A7-F1
#
_entry.id   AF-A0A8J3E9A7-F1
#
_cell.length_a   1.000
_cell.length_b   1.000
_cell.length_c   1.000
_cell.angle_alpha   90.00
_cell.angle_beta   90.00
_cell.angle_gamma   90.00
#
_symmetry.space_group_name_H-M   'P 1'
#
loop_
_entity.id
_entity.type
_entity.pdbx_description
1 polymer ?
#
loop_
_entity_poly.entity_id
_entity_poly.type
_entity_poly.pdbx_seq_one_letter_code
_entity_poly.pdbx_strand_id
1 'polypeptide(L)'
;MANQYTGSFEHIIQQKYNCSAREVLERCADEGMTYQDAEKMLGFKHGTIRKWANRFDIKLKSGIVEKTVKRDSFMKMFKQKGLNKYNVLSRCWGVKKRKLAFISTNG
;
A
#
# COMPACT_ATOMS: atom_id res chain seq x y z
N MET A 1 -37.11 12.10 -19.01
CA MET A 1 -36.78 10.88 -18.25
C MET A 1 -35.32 10.52 -18.52
N ALA A 2 -34.45 10.64 -17.51
CA ALA A 2 -33.03 10.30 -17.65
C ALA A 2 -32.85 8.79 -17.46
N ASN A 3 -32.32 8.14 -18.49
CA ASN A 3 -31.91 6.75 -18.58
C ASN A 3 -30.69 6.50 -17.67
N GLN A 4 -30.93 6.19 -16.40
CA GLN A 4 -29.90 6.05 -15.35
C GLN A 4 -28.99 4.81 -15.46
N TYR A 5 -28.90 4.16 -16.62
CA TYR A 5 -28.22 2.87 -16.78
C TYR A 5 -27.20 2.82 -17.93
N THR A 6 -27.07 3.85 -18.75
CA THR A 6 -26.15 3.89 -19.90
C THR A 6 -24.66 3.98 -19.54
N GLY A 7 -24.30 3.98 -18.25
CA GLY A 7 -22.91 4.01 -17.79
C GLY A 7 -22.61 3.19 -16.53
N SER A 8 -23.52 2.30 -16.11
CA SER A 8 -23.27 1.46 -14.93
C SER A 8 -22.23 0.38 -15.26
N PHE A 9 -21.36 0.06 -14.28
CA PHE A 9 -20.36 -1.00 -14.39
C PHE A 9 -20.98 -2.33 -14.85
N GLU A 10 -22.13 -2.70 -14.31
CA GLU A 10 -22.89 -3.89 -14.75
C GLU A 10 -23.27 -3.84 -16.23
N HIS A 11 -23.73 -2.69 -16.71
CA HIS A 11 -24.18 -2.55 -18.09
C HIS A 11 -23.01 -2.68 -19.07
N ILE A 12 -21.87 -2.07 -18.74
CA ILE A 12 -20.65 -2.14 -19.55
C ILE A 12 -20.06 -3.55 -19.52
N ILE A 13 -20.04 -4.21 -18.35
CA ILE A 13 -19.55 -5.59 -18.23
C ILE A 13 -20.45 -6.56 -19.00
N GLN A 14 -21.77 -6.40 -18.90
CA GLN A 14 -22.73 -7.21 -19.65
C GLN A 14 -22.53 -7.05 -21.16
N GLN A 15 -22.31 -5.83 -21.66
CA GLN A 15 -22.05 -5.61 -23.09
C GLN A 15 -20.70 -6.19 -23.54
N LYS A 16 -19.65 -6.09 -22.73
CA LYS A 16 -18.29 -6.49 -23.11
C LYS A 16 -18.04 -7.99 -22.98
N TYR A 17 -18.61 -8.63 -21.97
CA TYR A 17 -18.33 -10.03 -21.62
C TYR A 17 -19.55 -10.95 -21.71
N ASN A 18 -20.73 -10.40 -22.07
CA ASN A 18 -22.01 -11.12 -22.16
C ASN A 18 -22.37 -11.92 -20.89
N CYS A 19 -21.96 -11.42 -19.73
CA CYS A 19 -22.17 -12.03 -18.42
C CYS A 19 -22.28 -10.96 -17.35
N SER A 20 -22.77 -11.36 -16.19
CA SER A 20 -23.01 -10.43 -15.08
C SER A 20 -21.70 -9.90 -14.49
N ALA A 21 -21.76 -8.71 -13.90
CA ALA A 21 -20.64 -8.14 -13.14
C ALA A 21 -20.12 -9.09 -12.05
N ARG A 22 -21.03 -9.85 -11.43
CA ARG A 22 -20.70 -10.84 -10.42
C ARG A 22 -19.85 -11.97 -10.99
N GLU A 23 -20.29 -12.63 -12.06
CA GLU A 23 -19.59 -13.77 -12.66
C GLU A 23 -18.19 -13.39 -13.19
N VAL A 24 -18.03 -12.16 -13.66
CA VAL A 24 -16.70 -11.68 -14.10
C VAL A 24 -15.78 -11.47 -12.89
N LEU A 25 -16.28 -10.89 -11.81
CA LEU A 25 -15.49 -10.68 -10.59
C LEU A 25 -15.17 -11.99 -9.87
N GLU A 26 -16.08 -12.97 -9.90
CA GLU A 26 -15.84 -14.33 -9.40
C GLU A 26 -14.73 -15.01 -10.19
N ARG A 27 -14.78 -14.97 -11.54
CA ARG A 27 -13.68 -15.48 -12.38
C ARG A 27 -12.35 -14.81 -12.10
N CYS A 28 -12.32 -13.48 -11.93
CA CYS A 28 -11.11 -12.77 -11.52
C CYS A 28 -10.58 -13.27 -10.16
N ALA A 29 -11.47 -13.61 -9.22
CA ALA A 29 -11.07 -14.13 -7.91
C ALA A 29 -10.56 -15.58 -8.00
N ASP A 30 -11.22 -16.43 -8.80
CA ASP A 30 -10.84 -17.83 -9.03
C ASP A 30 -9.48 -17.94 -9.73
N GLU A 31 -9.22 -17.07 -10.70
CA GLU A 31 -7.91 -16.94 -11.35
C GLU A 31 -6.84 -16.33 -10.43
N GLY A 32 -7.24 -15.91 -9.22
CA GLY A 32 -6.35 -15.34 -8.22
C GLY A 32 -5.77 -13.99 -8.62
N MET A 33 -6.50 -13.22 -9.44
CA MET A 33 -6.07 -11.90 -9.91
C MET A 33 -6.04 -10.88 -8.78
N THR A 34 -5.16 -9.88 -8.96
CA THR A 34 -5.18 -8.69 -8.11
C THR A 34 -6.14 -7.63 -8.64
N TYR A 35 -6.51 -6.67 -7.80
CA TYR A 35 -7.27 -5.49 -8.26
C TYR A 35 -6.59 -4.72 -9.40
N GLN A 36 -5.25 -4.78 -9.52
CA GLN A 36 -4.51 -4.12 -10.60
C GLN A 36 -4.63 -4.90 -11.91
N ASP A 37 -4.63 -6.22 -11.84
CA ASP A 37 -4.82 -7.08 -13.01
C ASP A 37 -6.25 -6.95 -13.52
N ALA A 38 -7.23 -6.94 -12.61
CA ALA A 38 -8.61 -6.66 -12.94
C ALA A 38 -8.81 -5.25 -13.56
N GLU A 39 -8.05 -4.23 -13.15
CA GLU A 39 -8.07 -2.90 -13.78
C GLU A 39 -7.62 -2.96 -15.24
N LYS A 40 -6.55 -3.71 -15.53
CA LYS A 40 -6.07 -3.90 -16.91
C LYS A 40 -7.04 -4.70 -17.75
N MET A 41 -7.62 -5.76 -17.19
CA MET A 41 -8.52 -6.65 -17.93
C MET A 41 -9.87 -5.98 -18.21
N LEU A 42 -10.50 -5.43 -17.16
CA LEU A 42 -11.85 -4.89 -17.24
C LEU A 42 -11.85 -3.47 -17.81
N GLY A 43 -10.76 -2.72 -17.68
CA GLY A 43 -10.65 -1.34 -18.13
C GLY A 43 -11.24 -0.32 -17.15
N PHE A 44 -11.49 -0.73 -15.91
CA PHE A 44 -12.02 0.12 -14.85
C PHE A 44 -10.97 0.40 -13.77
N LYS A 45 -11.03 1.59 -13.17
CA LYS A 45 -10.19 1.91 -12.01
C LYS A 45 -10.42 0.91 -10.88
N HIS A 46 -9.33 0.50 -10.19
CA HIS A 46 -9.40 -0.42 -9.06
C HIS A 46 -10.42 -0.01 -7.98
N GLY A 47 -10.67 1.29 -7.78
CA GLY A 47 -11.67 1.79 -6.83
C GLY A 47 -13.10 1.38 -7.19
N THR A 48 -13.44 1.46 -8.48
CA THR A 48 -14.73 0.98 -9.00
C THR A 48 -14.83 -0.52 -8.83
N ILE A 49 -13.80 -1.27 -9.23
CA ILE A 49 -13.76 -2.73 -9.11
C ILE A 49 -13.90 -3.15 -7.64
N ARG A 50 -13.19 -2.50 -6.71
CA ARG A 50 -13.30 -2.76 -5.28
C ARG A 50 -14.71 -2.51 -4.73
N LYS A 51 -15.33 -1.40 -5.13
CA LYS A 51 -16.70 -1.06 -4.71
C LYS A 51 -17.69 -2.16 -5.13
N TRP A 52 -17.55 -2.67 -6.34
CA TRP A 52 -18.42 -3.73 -6.87
C TRP A 52 -18.10 -5.11 -6.28
N ALA A 53 -16.82 -5.45 -6.12
CA ALA A 53 -16.39 -6.66 -5.45
C ALA A 53 -16.95 -6.72 -4.01
N ASN A 54 -16.85 -5.62 -3.25
CA ASN A 54 -17.44 -5.52 -1.92
C ASN A 54 -18.97 -5.65 -1.91
N ARG A 55 -19.65 -5.13 -2.95
CA ARG A 55 -21.12 -5.25 -3.07
C ARG A 55 -21.56 -6.71 -3.23
N PHE A 56 -20.75 -7.53 -3.89
CA PHE A 56 -21.01 -8.95 -4.10
C PHE A 56 -20.32 -9.86 -3.08
N ASP A 57 -19.68 -9.29 -2.05
CA ASP A 57 -18.87 -10.01 -1.06
C ASP A 57 -17.72 -10.85 -1.67
N ILE A 58 -17.19 -10.41 -2.82
CA ILE A 58 -16.06 -11.03 -3.51
C ILE A 58 -14.77 -10.33 -3.10
N LYS A 59 -13.73 -11.10 -2.73
CA LYS A 59 -12.42 -10.57 -2.39
C LYS A 59 -11.38 -10.95 -3.43
N LEU A 60 -11.00 -9.98 -4.27
CA LEU A 60 -9.82 -10.11 -5.12
C LEU A 60 -8.54 -9.97 -4.28
N LYS A 61 -7.43 -10.54 -4.75
CA LYS A 61 -6.15 -10.38 -4.06
C LYS A 61 -5.81 -8.90 -4.00
N SER A 62 -5.52 -8.39 -2.80
CA SER A 62 -4.83 -7.12 -2.73
C SER A 62 -3.48 -7.37 -3.37
N GLY A 63 -3.23 -6.80 -4.55
CA GLY A 63 -1.88 -6.70 -5.07
C GLY A 63 -1.08 -6.03 -3.96
N ILE A 64 -0.33 -6.82 -3.21
CA ILE A 64 0.75 -6.30 -2.40
C ILE A 64 1.71 -5.81 -3.47
N VAL A 65 1.47 -4.59 -3.95
CA VAL A 65 2.56 -3.79 -4.45
C VAL A 65 3.44 -3.72 -3.22
N GLU A 66 4.41 -4.62 -3.15
CA GLU A 66 5.55 -4.45 -2.28
C GLU A 66 6.04 -3.06 -2.66
N LYS A 67 5.59 -2.07 -1.89
CA LYS A 67 6.19 -0.76 -1.89
C LYS A 67 7.56 -1.04 -1.29
N THR A 68 8.46 -1.51 -2.14
CA THR A 68 9.92 -1.39 -2.02
C THR A 68 10.32 0.09 -2.09
N VAL A 69 9.42 0.99 -1.69
CA VAL A 69 9.69 2.38 -1.44
C VAL A 69 10.46 2.42 -0.13
N LYS A 70 11.78 2.33 -0.27
CA LYS A 70 12.74 3.04 0.58
C LYS A 70 12.84 2.60 2.05
N ARG A 71 12.37 1.40 2.45
CA ARG A 71 12.71 0.87 3.79
C ARG A 71 14.22 0.85 4.00
N ASP A 72 14.97 0.39 2.99
CA ASP A 72 16.43 0.34 3.06
C ASP A 72 17.05 1.74 3.12
N SER A 73 16.51 2.69 2.35
CA SER A 73 16.99 4.07 2.35
C SER A 73 16.72 4.79 3.67
N PHE A 74 15.52 4.61 4.25
CA PHE A 74 15.19 5.14 5.57
C PHE A 74 16.08 4.53 6.66
N MET A 75 16.24 3.20 6.69
CA MET A 75 17.06 2.51 7.68
C MET A 75 18.54 2.91 7.57
N LYS A 76 19.04 3.12 6.35
CA LYS A 76 20.39 3.64 6.11
C LYS A 76 20.58 5.05 6.69
N MET A 77 19.62 5.95 6.46
CA MET A 77 19.67 7.33 6.98
C MET A 77 19.45 7.37 8.50
N PHE A 78 18.58 6.52 9.04
CA PHE A 78 18.30 6.42 10.47
C PHE A 78 19.53 5.98 11.29
N LYS A 79 20.33 5.04 10.76
CA LYS A 79 21.55 4.51 11.40
C LYS A 79 22.80 5.39 11.22
N GLN A 80 22.70 6.52 10.50
CA GLN A 80 23.85 7.38 10.23
C GLN A 80 24.40 8.02 11.51
N LYS A 81 25.73 8.17 11.61
CA LYS A 81 26.42 8.73 12.79
C LYS A 81 26.17 10.23 13.00
N GLY A 82 25.96 11.00 11.93
CA GLY A 82 25.62 12.42 12.01
C GLY A 82 24.11 12.61 12.18
N LEU A 83 23.71 13.63 12.95
CA LEU A 83 22.29 13.98 13.10
C LEU A 83 21.73 14.44 11.75
N ASN A 84 20.55 13.95 11.40
CA ASN A 84 19.79 14.27 10.21
C ASN A 84 18.30 14.21 10.51
N LYS A 85 17.46 14.71 9.59
CA LYS A 85 15.99 14.75 9.75
C LYS A 85 15.31 13.39 10.05
N TYR A 86 16.00 12.27 9.82
CA TYR A 86 15.48 10.91 10.06
C TYR A 86 15.90 10.34 11.42
N ASN A 87 17.00 10.78 12.02
CA ASN A 87 17.54 10.25 13.29
C ASN A 87 17.53 11.27 14.45
N VAL A 88 16.93 12.45 14.22
CA VAL A 88 16.73 13.52 15.23
C VAL A 88 16.27 12.94 16.56
N LEU A 89 15.23 12.12 16.57
CA LEU A 89 14.61 11.60 17.79
C LEU A 89 15.22 10.30 18.32
N SER A 90 16.14 9.67 17.58
CA SER A 90 16.68 8.35 17.95
C SER A 90 17.93 8.41 18.83
N ARG A 91 18.43 9.62 19.13
CA ARG A 91 19.62 9.83 19.96
C ARG A 91 19.26 10.63 21.19
N CYS A 92 19.97 10.42 22.30
CA CYS A 92 19.79 11.22 23.50
C CYS A 92 20.36 12.64 23.30
N TRP A 93 19.55 13.68 23.55
CA TRP A 93 19.86 15.10 23.27
C TRP A 93 20.79 15.78 24.29
N GLY A 94 21.56 15.01 25.03
CA GLY A 94 22.43 15.55 26.06
C GLY A 94 22.69 14.53 27.14
N VAL A 95 23.78 13.77 26.98
CA VAL A 95 24.44 13.16 28.13
C VAL A 95 25.78 13.86 28.24
N LYS A 96 25.90 14.78 29.19
CA LYS A 96 27.20 15.34 29.58
C LYS A 96 28.08 14.15 29.93
N LYS A 97 29.14 13.90 29.16
CA LYS A 97 30.20 12.99 29.58
C LYS A 97 30.82 13.62 30.83
N ARG A 98 30.45 13.15 32.02
CA ARG A 98 31.28 13.35 33.20
C ARG A 98 32.60 12.64 32.88
N LYS A 99 33.63 13.41 32.53
CA LYS A 99 35.01 12.92 32.61
C LYS A 99 35.21 12.56 34.08
N LEU A 100 35.24 11.27 34.40
CA LEU A 100 35.79 10.82 35.67
C LEU A 100 37.28 11.20 35.60
N ALA A 101 37.63 12.33 36.20
CA ALA A 101 39.01 12.67 36.46
C ALA A 101 39.50 11.66 37.51
N PHE A 102 40.33 10.71 37.07
CA PHE A 102 41.10 9.86 37.98
C PHE A 102 42.10 10.78 38.68
N ILE A 103 41.82 11.14 39.93
CA ILE A 103 42.79 11.85 40.77
C ILE A 103 43.79 10.77 41.20
N SER A 104 44.95 10.76 40.56
CA SER A 104 46.12 10.03 41.04
C SER A 104 46.73 10.82 42.19
N THR A 105 46.54 10.36 43.43
CA THR A 105 47.35 10.80 44.56
C THR A 105 48.50 9.82 44.74
N ASN A 106 49.67 10.19 44.21
CA ASN A 106 50.96 9.69 44.69
C ASN A 106 51.41 10.61 45.83
N GLY A 107 51.87 10.04 46.94
CA GLY A 107 52.45 10.76 48.08
C GLY A 107 52.19 10.05 49.38
#